data_AF-A0A8H7GW91-F1
#
_entry.id   AF-A0A8H7GW91-F1
#
_cell.length_a   1.000
_cell.length_b   1.000
_cell.length_c   1.000
_cell.angle_alpha   90.00
_cell.angle_beta   90.00
_cell.angle_gamma   90.00
#
_symmetry.space_group_name_H-M   'P 1'
#
loop_
_entity.id
_entity.type
_entity.pdbx_description
1 polymer ?
#
loop_
_entity_poly.entity_id
_entity_poly.type
_entity_poly.pdbx_seq_one_letter_code
_entity_poly.pdbx_strand_id
1 'polypeptide(L)'
;MEALRSSLMGIFEKRRMKRFLEFVAGYDEDESSTHQGLNLDQNTMEEVYSHFGLERGTKDFIGHAMALWANDDYLVEAARPTIERIILYVQSVAKYGKSPYIYPLYGLGELPQGFARLSAIYGGTYMLDTPIDEVLYDEEKHFKGVVTKEGVAHAPIVIADPTYFPDRVKKTGHKDGSSDNVFISKSYDPSSHFETTTDDIKDLYFRITGKPLVLKKRTTDEELNLI
;
A
#
# COMPACT_ATOMS: atom_id res chain seq x y z
N MET A 1 -19.99 10.07 16.10
CA MET A 1 -20.76 11.28 16.49
C MET A 1 -20.60 12.44 15.48
N GLU A 2 -19.54 12.46 14.67
CA GLU A 2 -19.30 13.49 13.63
C GLU A 2 -20.24 13.37 12.41
N ALA A 3 -20.53 12.16 11.92
CA ALA A 3 -21.42 11.94 10.77
C ALA A 3 -22.84 12.52 10.97
N LEU A 4 -23.33 12.57 12.22
CA LEU A 4 -24.62 13.18 12.55
C LEU A 4 -24.60 14.72 12.49
N ARG A 5 -23.43 15.34 12.69
CA ARG A 5 -23.24 16.81 12.65
C ARG A 5 -22.96 17.34 11.24
N SER A 6 -22.54 16.49 10.31
CA SER A 6 -22.23 16.88 8.92
C SER A 6 -23.46 17.42 8.18
N SER A 7 -23.32 18.50 7.41
CA SER A 7 -24.36 19.02 6.51
C SER A 7 -24.36 18.37 5.12
N LEU A 8 -23.44 17.43 4.85
CA LEU A 8 -23.28 16.80 3.54
C LEU A 8 -24.48 15.94 3.12
N MET A 9 -25.27 15.44 4.08
CA MET A 9 -26.37 14.52 3.84
C MET A 9 -27.62 14.91 4.65
N GLY A 10 -28.78 14.74 4.03
CA GLY A 10 -30.07 14.83 4.71
C GLY A 10 -30.24 13.73 5.77
N ILE A 11 -31.22 13.90 6.67
CA ILE A 11 -31.43 12.99 7.81
C ILE A 11 -31.75 11.55 7.36
N PHE A 12 -32.54 11.38 6.29
CA PHE A 12 -32.88 10.07 5.75
C PHE A 12 -31.68 9.38 5.11
N GLU A 13 -30.86 10.14 4.38
CA GLU A 13 -29.64 9.61 3.76
C GLU A 13 -28.61 9.19 4.82
N LYS A 14 -28.45 9.97 5.89
CA LYS A 14 -27.62 9.57 7.05
C LYS A 14 -28.06 8.23 7.67
N ARG A 15 -29.37 7.93 7.67
CA ARG A 15 -29.87 6.64 8.18
C ARG A 15 -29.51 5.49 7.23
N ARG A 16 -29.59 5.70 5.91
CA ARG A 16 -29.17 4.71 4.92
C ARG A 16 -27.66 4.47 4.97
N MET A 17 -26.86 5.53 4.99
CA MET A 17 -25.41 5.46 5.18
C MET A 17 -25.04 4.74 6.48
N LYS A 18 -25.73 5.03 7.58
CA LYS A 18 -25.50 4.32 8.85
C LYS A 18 -25.71 2.82 8.71
N ARG A 19 -26.81 2.38 8.09
CA ARG A 19 -27.07 0.94 7.85
C ARG A 19 -26.01 0.30 6.97
N PHE A 20 -25.55 1.01 5.93
CA PHE A 20 -24.45 0.56 5.10
C PHE A 20 -23.15 0.37 5.92
N LEU A 21 -22.78 1.34 6.76
CA LEU A 21 -21.58 1.20 7.61
C LEU A 21 -21.72 0.10 8.68
N GLU A 22 -22.93 -0.12 9.21
CA GLU A 22 -23.21 -1.24 10.11
C GLU A 22 -23.05 -2.59 9.39
N PHE A 23 -23.49 -2.69 8.13
CA PHE A 23 -23.23 -3.84 7.27
C PHE A 23 -21.73 -4.05 7.06
N VAL A 24 -20.99 -3.01 6.65
CA VAL A 24 -19.54 -3.10 6.41
C VAL A 24 -18.78 -3.53 7.67
N ALA A 25 -19.14 -2.99 8.84
CA ALA A 25 -18.49 -3.32 10.10
C ALA A 25 -18.85 -4.70 10.64
N GLY A 26 -20.01 -5.25 10.25
CA GLY A 26 -20.53 -6.54 10.70
C GLY A 26 -20.40 -7.66 9.68
N TYR A 27 -19.81 -7.41 8.51
CA TYR A 27 -19.64 -8.42 7.48
C TYR A 27 -18.56 -9.42 7.90
N ASP A 28 -18.95 -10.69 8.00
CA ASP A 28 -18.06 -11.81 8.28
C ASP A 28 -18.13 -12.81 7.12
N GLU A 29 -16.99 -13.08 6.48
CA GLU A 29 -16.89 -13.98 5.33
C GLU A 29 -17.39 -15.39 5.66
N ASP A 30 -17.12 -15.86 6.87
CA ASP A 30 -17.45 -17.22 7.31
C ASP A 30 -18.92 -17.33 7.76
N GLU A 31 -19.61 -16.20 7.96
CA GLU A 31 -21.00 -16.16 8.44
C GLU A 31 -21.96 -15.54 7.41
N SER A 32 -22.56 -16.42 6.58
CA SER A 32 -23.55 -16.06 5.54
C SER A 32 -24.76 -15.25 6.04
N SER A 33 -25.10 -15.31 7.34
CA SER A 33 -26.20 -14.53 7.92
C SER A 33 -25.92 -13.03 7.91
N THR A 34 -24.64 -12.63 7.89
CA THR A 34 -24.18 -11.24 7.90
C THR A 34 -24.17 -10.60 6.52
N HIS A 35 -24.23 -11.40 5.45
CA HIS A 35 -24.04 -10.97 4.06
C HIS A 35 -25.24 -10.18 3.50
N GLN A 36 -26.40 -10.23 4.16
CA GLN A 36 -27.65 -9.56 3.71
C GLN A 36 -28.04 -9.88 2.26
N GLY A 37 -27.68 -11.08 1.77
CA GLY A 37 -27.96 -11.52 0.40
C GLY A 37 -27.04 -10.91 -0.65
N LEU A 38 -25.95 -10.26 -0.25
CA LEU A 38 -24.90 -9.77 -1.14
C LEU A 38 -23.71 -10.74 -1.14
N ASN A 39 -23.03 -10.86 -2.27
CA ASN A 39 -21.78 -11.58 -2.41
C ASN A 39 -20.72 -10.58 -2.91
N LEU A 40 -19.69 -10.30 -2.10
CA LEU A 40 -18.73 -9.24 -2.41
C LEU A 40 -17.83 -9.52 -3.61
N ASP A 41 -17.71 -10.78 -4.05
CA ASP A 41 -16.94 -11.18 -5.24
C ASP A 41 -17.76 -11.16 -6.53
N GLN A 42 -19.09 -11.26 -6.41
CA GLN A 42 -19.99 -11.33 -7.55
C GLN A 42 -20.73 -10.02 -7.78
N ASN A 43 -21.11 -9.34 -6.71
CA ASN A 43 -21.81 -8.08 -6.80
C ASN A 43 -20.86 -6.94 -7.09
N THR A 44 -21.31 -6.05 -7.96
CA THR A 44 -20.60 -4.80 -8.20
C THR A 44 -20.83 -3.83 -7.04
N MET A 45 -19.93 -2.86 -6.86
CA MET A 45 -20.12 -1.86 -5.81
C MET A 45 -21.40 -1.02 -6.04
N GLU A 46 -21.79 -0.80 -7.29
CA GLU A 46 -23.03 -0.12 -7.64
C GLU A 46 -24.28 -0.91 -7.19
N GLU A 47 -24.26 -2.24 -7.31
CA GLU A 47 -25.32 -3.11 -6.80
C GLU A 47 -25.43 -3.05 -5.28
N VAL A 48 -24.27 -3.06 -4.58
CA VAL A 48 -24.23 -2.91 -3.12
C VAL A 48 -24.82 -1.56 -2.71
N TYR A 49 -24.40 -0.46 -3.32
CA TYR A 49 -24.97 0.86 -3.00
C TYR A 49 -26.47 0.95 -3.30
N SER A 50 -26.92 0.32 -4.38
CA SER A 50 -28.33 0.27 -4.74
C SER A 50 -29.16 -0.53 -3.74
N HIS A 51 -28.62 -1.62 -3.19
CA HIS A 51 -29.25 -2.42 -2.12
C HIS A 51 -29.54 -1.56 -0.87
N PHE A 52 -28.61 -0.68 -0.49
CA PHE A 52 -28.81 0.25 0.64
C PHE A 52 -29.55 1.55 0.26
N GLY A 53 -29.86 1.74 -1.02
CA GLY A 53 -30.54 2.92 -1.55
C GLY A 53 -29.75 4.21 -1.38
N LEU A 54 -28.42 4.15 -1.48
CA LEU A 54 -27.56 5.32 -1.33
C LEU A 54 -27.66 6.24 -2.55
N GLU A 55 -27.78 7.53 -2.29
CA GLU A 55 -27.83 8.56 -3.32
C GLU A 55 -26.44 8.85 -3.88
N ARG A 56 -26.36 9.40 -5.11
CA ARG A 56 -25.09 9.66 -5.81
C ARG A 56 -24.07 10.41 -4.96
N GLY A 57 -24.46 11.51 -4.30
CA GLY A 57 -23.53 12.28 -3.46
C GLY A 57 -22.94 11.47 -2.29
N THR A 58 -23.65 10.45 -1.81
CA THR A 58 -23.14 9.54 -0.78
C THR A 58 -22.24 8.48 -1.37
N LYS A 59 -22.53 7.97 -2.58
CA LYS A 59 -21.62 7.09 -3.32
C LYS A 59 -20.29 7.78 -3.56
N ASP A 60 -20.31 9.04 -4.03
CA ASP A 60 -19.12 9.86 -4.27
C ASP A 60 -18.33 10.07 -2.97
N PHE A 61 -19.02 10.38 -1.86
CA PHE A 61 -18.39 10.54 -0.55
C PHE A 61 -17.72 9.24 -0.07
N ILE A 62 -18.42 8.10 -0.14
CA ILE A 62 -17.87 6.83 0.31
C ILE A 62 -16.72 6.38 -0.62
N GLY A 63 -16.90 6.46 -1.93
CA GLY A 63 -15.89 6.07 -2.92
C GLY A 63 -14.61 6.88 -2.83
N HIS A 64 -14.72 8.21 -2.86
CA HIS A 64 -13.55 9.06 -2.97
C HIS A 64 -12.99 9.50 -1.62
N ALA A 65 -13.81 9.70 -0.59
CA ALA A 65 -13.36 10.21 0.71
C ALA A 65 -13.10 9.11 1.75
N MET A 66 -13.77 7.93 1.63
CA MET A 66 -13.52 6.79 2.53
C MET A 66 -12.70 5.70 1.86
N ALA A 67 -13.10 5.22 0.68
CA ALA A 67 -12.38 4.16 -0.05
C ALA A 67 -11.18 4.70 -0.86
N LEU A 68 -11.05 6.02 -0.97
CA LEU A 68 -9.94 6.71 -1.64
C LEU A 68 -9.71 6.26 -3.09
N TRP A 69 -10.81 5.98 -3.80
CA TRP A 69 -10.75 5.77 -5.24
C TRP A 69 -10.51 7.09 -5.98
N ALA A 70 -9.62 7.07 -6.97
CA ALA A 70 -9.30 8.25 -7.78
C ALA A 70 -10.33 8.52 -8.88
N ASN A 71 -11.14 7.51 -9.23
CA ASN A 71 -12.16 7.57 -10.27
C ASN A 71 -13.33 6.64 -9.90
N ASP A 72 -14.34 6.57 -10.77
CA ASP A 72 -15.58 5.80 -10.56
C ASP A 72 -15.54 4.38 -11.13
N ASP A 73 -14.39 3.91 -11.62
CA ASP A 73 -14.29 2.57 -12.26
C ASP A 73 -14.67 1.45 -11.27
N TYR A 74 -14.39 1.68 -9.97
CA TYR A 74 -14.74 0.76 -8.89
C TYR A 74 -16.24 0.45 -8.77
N LEU A 75 -17.12 1.30 -9.33
CA LEU A 75 -18.58 1.10 -9.27
C LEU A 75 -19.01 -0.17 -10.01
N VAL A 76 -18.33 -0.51 -11.10
CA VAL A 76 -18.64 -1.68 -11.94
C VAL A 76 -17.74 -2.88 -11.66
N GLU A 77 -16.76 -2.72 -10.77
CA GLU A 77 -15.90 -3.81 -10.29
C GLU A 77 -16.54 -4.52 -9.09
N ALA A 78 -16.00 -5.68 -8.74
CA ALA A 78 -16.40 -6.43 -7.55
C ALA A 78 -16.35 -5.55 -6.29
N ALA A 79 -17.31 -5.70 -5.39
CA ALA A 79 -17.43 -4.86 -4.21
C ALA A 79 -16.30 -5.09 -3.18
N ARG A 80 -15.71 -6.29 -3.13
CA ARG A 80 -14.73 -6.70 -2.11
C ARG A 80 -13.60 -5.68 -1.88
N PRO A 81 -12.82 -5.25 -2.90
CA PRO A 81 -11.73 -4.29 -2.68
C PRO A 81 -12.22 -2.96 -2.10
N THR A 82 -13.41 -2.51 -2.51
CA THR A 82 -13.99 -1.25 -2.00
C THR A 82 -14.43 -1.39 -0.55
N ILE A 83 -15.08 -2.51 -0.19
CA ILE A 83 -15.50 -2.79 1.20
C ILE A 83 -14.28 -2.90 2.12
N GLU A 84 -13.23 -3.61 1.71
CA GLU A 84 -11.98 -3.73 2.47
C GLU A 84 -11.32 -2.37 2.73
N ARG A 85 -11.26 -1.49 1.72
CA ARG A 85 -10.77 -0.11 1.87
C ARG A 85 -11.61 0.71 2.86
N ILE A 86 -12.93 0.57 2.84
CA ILE A 86 -13.84 1.24 3.78
C ILE A 86 -13.60 0.73 5.21
N ILE A 87 -13.45 -0.59 5.39
CA ILE A 87 -13.11 -1.20 6.69
C ILE A 87 -11.80 -0.62 7.21
N LEU A 88 -10.75 -0.59 6.37
CA LEU A 88 -9.44 -0.03 6.72
C LEU A 88 -9.56 1.44 7.16
N TYR A 89 -10.33 2.26 6.44
CA TYR A 89 -10.58 3.65 6.80
C TYR A 89 -11.24 3.76 8.18
N VAL A 90 -12.32 3.01 8.41
CA VAL A 90 -13.09 3.06 9.68
C VAL A 90 -12.24 2.59 10.85
N GLN A 91 -11.48 1.50 10.69
CA GLN A 91 -10.55 1.00 11.70
C GLN A 91 -9.44 2.03 12.00
N SER A 92 -8.92 2.71 10.98
CA SER A 92 -7.88 3.73 11.14
C SER A 92 -8.39 4.95 11.91
N VAL A 93 -9.62 5.43 11.60
CA VAL A 93 -10.28 6.49 12.37
C VAL A 93 -10.52 6.04 13.82
N ALA A 94 -10.97 4.80 14.05
CA ALA A 94 -11.26 4.28 15.38
C ALA A 94 -10.02 4.22 16.28
N LYS A 95 -8.82 4.06 15.70
CA LYS A 95 -7.56 3.94 16.44
C LYS A 95 -7.11 5.22 17.13
N TYR A 96 -7.26 6.38 16.48
CA TYR A 96 -6.78 7.68 17.01
C TYR A 96 -7.84 8.80 17.05
N GLY A 97 -9.05 8.52 16.56
CA GLY A 97 -10.27 9.27 16.83
C GLY A 97 -10.53 10.55 16.03
N LYS A 98 -9.55 11.10 15.30
CA LYS A 98 -9.69 12.38 14.55
C LYS A 98 -9.74 12.20 13.03
N SER A 99 -8.87 11.35 12.50
CA SER A 99 -8.74 11.10 11.06
C SER A 99 -8.11 9.72 10.86
N PRO A 100 -8.22 9.10 9.67
CA PRO A 100 -7.52 7.84 9.39
C PRO A 100 -6.02 8.04 9.18
N TYR A 101 -5.53 9.29 9.12
CA TYR A 101 -4.18 9.62 8.72
C TYR A 101 -3.30 9.95 9.92
N ILE A 102 -2.01 9.64 9.77
CA ILE A 102 -0.93 10.11 10.62
C ILE A 102 0.13 10.75 9.73
N TYR A 103 0.89 11.69 10.29
CA TYR A 103 2.00 12.33 9.60
C TYR A 103 3.21 12.40 10.54
N PRO A 104 4.41 11.97 10.10
CA PRO A 104 5.58 12.01 10.95
C PRO A 104 5.99 13.46 11.26
N LEU A 105 6.37 13.71 12.51
CA LEU A 105 7.08 14.95 12.85
C LEU A 105 8.35 15.02 12.01
N TYR A 106 8.70 16.23 11.55
CA TYR A 106 9.84 16.50 10.64
C TYR A 106 9.67 16.01 9.19
N GLY A 107 8.52 15.43 8.85
CA GLY A 107 8.13 15.12 7.47
C GLY A 107 8.50 13.72 7.00
N LEU A 108 8.09 13.39 5.77
CA LEU A 108 8.21 12.04 5.21
C LEU A 108 9.66 11.57 5.07
N GLY A 109 10.63 12.49 5.04
CA GLY A 109 12.07 12.17 4.98
C GLY A 109 12.58 11.37 6.19
N GLU A 110 11.87 11.38 7.32
CA GLU A 110 12.22 10.58 8.49
C GLU A 110 12.00 9.07 8.28
N LEU A 111 11.07 8.69 7.40
CA LEU A 111 10.79 7.28 7.11
C LEU A 111 11.99 6.57 6.46
N PRO A 112 12.54 7.02 5.32
CA PRO A 112 13.70 6.38 4.71
C PRO A 112 14.93 6.45 5.62
N GLN A 113 15.11 7.54 6.38
CA GLN A 113 16.20 7.63 7.37
C GLN A 113 16.07 6.59 8.49
N GLY A 114 14.86 6.40 9.01
CA GLY A 114 14.58 5.39 10.03
C GLY A 114 14.86 3.97 9.55
N PHE A 115 14.43 3.63 8.33
CA PHE A 115 14.73 2.33 7.73
C PHE A 115 16.22 2.15 7.39
N ALA A 116 16.90 3.21 6.94
CA ALA A 116 18.35 3.18 6.71
C ALA A 116 19.12 2.90 8.01
N ARG A 117 18.73 3.57 9.10
CA ARG A 117 19.28 3.30 10.44
C ARG A 117 19.02 1.86 10.88
N LEU A 118 17.79 1.36 10.68
CA LEU A 118 17.44 -0.03 11.03
C LEU A 118 18.36 -1.00 10.28
N SER A 119 18.54 -0.83 8.97
CA SER A 119 19.45 -1.66 8.19
C SER A 119 20.91 -1.56 8.63
N ALA A 120 21.39 -0.37 8.99
CA ALA A 120 22.76 -0.19 9.51
C ALA A 120 22.99 -0.94 10.84
N ILE A 121 22.01 -0.99 11.73
CA ILE A 121 22.06 -1.78 12.98
C ILE A 121 22.29 -3.27 12.67
N TYR A 122 21.72 -3.76 11.58
CA TYR A 122 21.88 -5.14 11.12
C TYR A 122 23.05 -5.35 10.13
N GLY A 123 24.00 -4.42 10.07
CA GLY A 123 25.23 -4.54 9.28
C GLY A 123 25.18 -3.96 7.87
N GLY A 124 24.11 -3.25 7.50
CA GLY A 124 24.03 -2.52 6.24
C GLY A 124 25.07 -1.39 6.17
N THR A 125 25.76 -1.28 5.03
CA THR A 125 26.71 -0.18 4.76
C THR A 125 26.09 0.82 3.81
N TYR A 126 26.21 2.11 4.12
CA TYR A 126 25.58 3.20 3.37
C TYR A 126 26.62 4.14 2.78
N MET A 127 26.40 4.54 1.53
CA MET A 127 27.20 5.53 0.83
C MET A 127 26.26 6.57 0.19
N LEU A 128 26.46 7.84 0.54
CA LEU A 128 25.77 8.98 -0.06
C LEU A 128 26.78 9.79 -0.88
N ASP A 129 26.31 10.60 -1.82
CA ASP A 129 27.17 11.35 -2.75
C ASP A 129 28.17 10.45 -3.50
N THR A 130 27.73 9.23 -3.82
CA THR A 130 28.51 8.24 -4.57
C THR A 130 27.75 7.88 -5.84
N PRO A 131 27.99 8.62 -6.94
CA PRO A 131 27.43 8.26 -8.24
C PRO A 131 27.85 6.85 -8.66
N ILE A 132 26.97 6.19 -9.40
CA ILE A 132 27.28 4.91 -10.07
C ILE A 132 27.86 5.24 -11.45
N ASP A 133 29.15 4.94 -11.63
CA ASP A 133 29.86 5.22 -12.88
C ASP A 133 29.54 4.17 -13.96
N GLU A 134 29.45 2.91 -13.55
CA GLU A 134 29.14 1.79 -14.45
C GLU A 134 28.38 0.67 -13.71
N VAL A 135 27.44 0.02 -14.39
CA VAL A 135 26.80 -1.21 -13.92
C VAL A 135 27.42 -2.40 -14.64
N LEU A 136 27.91 -3.36 -13.88
CA LEU A 136 28.55 -4.56 -14.39
C LEU A 136 27.54 -5.68 -14.62
N TYR A 137 27.65 -6.33 -15.76
CA TYR A 137 26.87 -7.50 -16.13
C TYR A 137 27.77 -8.69 -16.48
N ASP A 138 27.27 -9.90 -16.35
CA ASP A 138 27.93 -11.10 -16.87
C ASP A 138 27.61 -11.36 -18.35
N GLU A 139 28.13 -12.48 -18.88
CA GLU A 139 27.93 -12.88 -20.28
C GLU A 139 26.44 -13.13 -20.63
N GLU A 140 25.64 -13.51 -19.63
CA GLU A 140 24.20 -13.75 -19.75
C GLU A 140 23.36 -12.48 -19.51
N LYS A 141 24.02 -11.34 -19.28
CA LYS A 141 23.43 -10.02 -18.97
C LYS A 141 22.73 -9.95 -17.62
N HIS A 142 23.09 -10.79 -16.65
CA HIS A 142 22.67 -10.66 -15.26
C HIS A 142 23.55 -9.64 -14.51
N PHE A 143 22.95 -8.96 -13.54
CA PHE A 143 23.67 -7.99 -12.71
C PHE A 143 24.81 -8.67 -11.93
N LYS A 144 26.00 -8.05 -11.91
CA LYS A 144 27.19 -8.56 -11.22
C LYS A 144 27.81 -7.57 -10.24
N GLY A 145 27.48 -6.28 -10.34
CA GLY A 145 28.04 -5.26 -9.48
C GLY A 145 27.94 -3.85 -10.05
N VAL A 146 28.55 -2.91 -9.34
CA VAL A 146 28.65 -1.50 -9.71
C VAL A 146 30.06 -0.99 -9.54
N VAL A 147 30.44 -0.04 -10.38
CA VAL A 147 31.68 0.73 -10.29
C VAL A 147 31.35 2.12 -9.77
N THR A 148 32.15 2.58 -8.82
CA THR A 148 32.03 3.91 -8.20
C THR A 148 33.42 4.51 -7.97
N LYS A 149 33.46 5.79 -7.57
CA LYS A 149 34.69 6.46 -7.11
C LYS A 149 35.43 5.74 -5.96
N GLU A 150 34.71 4.95 -5.15
CA GLU A 150 35.28 4.20 -4.02
C GLU A 150 35.77 2.79 -4.41
N GLY A 151 35.54 2.38 -5.66
CA GLY A 151 35.90 1.08 -6.19
C GLY A 151 34.71 0.27 -6.72
N VAL A 152 34.91 -1.04 -6.83
CA VAL A 152 33.93 -1.98 -7.41
C VAL A 152 33.25 -2.78 -6.30
N ALA A 153 31.92 -2.77 -6.28
CA ALA A 153 31.11 -3.57 -5.38
C ALA A 153 30.37 -4.66 -6.16
N HIS A 154 30.47 -5.91 -5.71
CA HIS A 154 29.81 -7.07 -6.32
C HIS A 154 28.63 -7.55 -5.47
N ALA A 155 27.53 -7.89 -6.15
CA ALA A 155 26.37 -8.53 -5.53
C ALA A 155 25.62 -9.38 -6.57
N PRO A 156 24.93 -10.44 -6.13
CA PRO A 156 24.16 -11.32 -7.03
C PRO A 156 22.85 -10.68 -7.51
N ILE A 157 22.34 -9.69 -6.77
CA ILE A 157 21.09 -8.98 -7.05
C ILE A 157 21.26 -7.49 -6.76
N VAL A 158 20.46 -6.67 -7.44
CA VAL A 158 20.35 -5.23 -7.18
C VAL A 158 18.89 -4.83 -7.03
N ILE A 159 18.62 -3.98 -6.04
CA ILE A 159 17.34 -3.28 -5.86
C ILE A 159 17.61 -1.80 -6.12
N ALA A 160 16.89 -1.22 -7.07
CA ALA A 160 17.07 0.18 -7.45
C ALA A 160 15.74 0.81 -7.91
N ASP A 161 15.66 2.14 -7.79
CA ASP A 161 14.57 2.89 -8.38
C ASP A 161 14.77 3.07 -9.91
N PRO A 162 13.72 3.45 -10.66
CA PRO A 162 13.77 3.59 -12.12
C PRO A 162 14.87 4.50 -12.68
N THR A 163 15.36 5.48 -11.91
CA THR A 163 16.35 6.46 -12.40
C THR A 163 17.71 5.83 -12.67
N TYR A 164 18.05 4.74 -11.99
CA TYR A 164 19.30 4.00 -12.20
C TYR A 164 19.24 3.06 -13.41
N PHE A 165 18.04 2.69 -13.87
CA PHE A 165 17.84 1.75 -14.98
C PHE A 165 16.76 2.22 -15.97
N PRO A 166 16.94 3.38 -16.63
CA PRO A 166 15.92 3.97 -17.50
C PRO A 166 15.54 3.08 -18.69
N ASP A 167 16.48 2.25 -19.19
CA ASP A 167 16.24 1.34 -20.32
C ASP A 167 15.51 0.05 -19.93
N ARG A 168 15.43 -0.24 -18.63
CA ARG A 168 14.75 -1.44 -18.09
C ARG A 168 13.32 -1.14 -17.69
N VAL A 169 12.91 0.12 -17.73
CA VAL A 169 11.54 0.55 -17.46
C VAL A 169 10.82 0.89 -18.77
N LYS A 170 9.58 0.44 -18.89
CA LYS A 170 8.65 0.96 -19.90
C LYS A 170 7.65 1.85 -19.17
N LYS A 171 7.25 2.96 -19.79
CA LYS A 171 6.20 3.85 -19.29
C LYS A 171 4.78 3.25 -19.43
N THR A 172 4.67 1.94 -19.22
CA THR A 172 3.50 1.08 -19.40
C THR A 172 3.71 -0.16 -18.53
N GLY A 173 2.72 -0.56 -17.74
CA GLY A 173 2.82 -1.58 -16.69
C GLY A 173 3.57 -2.89 -17.04
N HIS A 174 4.82 -2.94 -16.56
CA HIS A 174 5.52 -4.09 -15.93
C HIS A 174 6.46 -5.05 -16.70
N LYS A 175 7.59 -5.34 -16.03
CA LYS A 175 8.46 -6.53 -16.13
C LYS A 175 8.80 -6.95 -14.69
N ASP A 176 8.81 -8.25 -14.39
CA ASP A 176 8.96 -8.76 -13.02
C ASP A 176 10.42 -8.85 -12.51
N GLY A 177 11.41 -8.71 -13.40
CA GLY A 177 12.84 -8.75 -13.07
C GLY A 177 13.40 -10.17 -12.90
N SER A 178 12.58 -11.21 -13.05
CA SER A 178 12.99 -12.61 -12.86
C SER A 178 13.97 -13.10 -13.95
N SER A 179 13.90 -12.50 -15.14
CA SER A 179 14.74 -12.87 -16.28
C SER A 179 16.16 -12.31 -16.22
N ASP A 180 16.38 -11.22 -15.47
CA ASP A 180 17.62 -10.44 -15.51
C ASP A 180 18.20 -10.08 -14.12
N ASN A 181 17.57 -10.54 -13.03
CA ASN A 181 17.92 -10.24 -11.64
C ASN A 181 17.93 -8.74 -11.31
N VAL A 182 17.15 -7.94 -12.04
CA VAL A 182 16.96 -6.50 -11.79
C VAL A 182 15.55 -6.26 -11.27
N PHE A 183 15.42 -6.05 -9.97
CA PHE A 183 14.12 -5.86 -9.32
C PHE A 183 13.88 -4.37 -9.05
N ILE A 184 13.01 -3.77 -9.86
CA ILE A 184 12.68 -2.35 -9.80
C ILE A 184 11.41 -2.14 -8.94
N SER A 185 11.45 -1.16 -8.03
CA SER A 185 10.27 -0.72 -7.26
C SER A 185 9.36 0.17 -8.11
N LYS A 186 8.06 0.17 -7.83
CA LYS A 186 7.02 0.93 -8.58
C LYS A 186 7.05 2.44 -8.29
N SER A 187 8.16 2.95 -7.76
CA SER A 187 8.42 4.30 -7.21
C SER A 187 8.01 4.48 -5.75
N TYR A 188 8.91 5.11 -4.99
CA TYR A 188 8.63 5.77 -3.72
C TYR A 188 8.45 7.25 -4.04
N ASP A 189 7.27 7.65 -4.49
CA ASP A 189 6.95 9.07 -4.62
C ASP A 189 6.33 9.58 -3.29
N PRO A 190 6.49 10.88 -2.95
CA PRO A 190 5.92 11.44 -1.71
C PRO A 190 4.38 11.46 -1.65
N SER A 191 3.71 11.19 -2.77
CA SER A 191 2.24 11.13 -2.92
C SER A 191 1.69 9.69 -2.85
N SER A 192 2.56 8.68 -2.78
CA SER A 192 2.20 7.27 -2.82
C SER A 192 1.54 6.87 -1.50
N HIS A 193 0.32 6.34 -1.60
CA HIS A 193 -0.42 5.82 -0.44
C HIS A 193 0.42 4.71 0.21
N PHE A 194 0.62 4.77 1.53
CA PHE A 194 1.53 3.87 2.26
C PHE A 194 1.23 2.38 2.03
N GLU A 195 -0.04 2.07 1.76
CA GLU A 195 -0.49 0.74 1.36
C GLU A 195 0.13 0.29 0.03
N THR A 196 0.06 1.13 -1.01
CA THR A 196 0.67 0.82 -2.32
C THR A 196 2.17 0.64 -2.23
N THR A 197 2.86 1.40 -1.37
CA THR A 197 4.29 1.21 -1.09
C THR A 197 4.55 -0.11 -0.37
N THR A 198 3.71 -0.46 0.61
CA THR A 198 3.85 -1.71 1.36
C THR A 198 3.62 -2.92 0.46
N ASP A 199 2.63 -2.85 -0.43
CA ASP A 199 2.33 -3.91 -1.39
C ASP A 199 3.42 -4.03 -2.46
N ASP A 200 4.02 -2.91 -2.89
CA ASP A 200 5.20 -2.94 -3.74
C ASP A 200 6.39 -3.62 -3.04
N ILE A 201 6.62 -3.35 -1.74
CA ILE A 201 7.67 -4.03 -0.96
C ILE A 201 7.38 -5.53 -0.82
N LYS A 202 6.13 -5.93 -0.54
CA LYS A 202 5.75 -7.35 -0.46
C LYS A 202 5.93 -8.06 -1.80
N ASP A 203 5.51 -7.42 -2.89
CA ASP A 203 5.68 -7.90 -4.26
C ASP A 203 7.16 -8.04 -4.61
N LEU A 204 7.97 -7.02 -4.32
CA LEU A 204 9.41 -7.03 -4.52
C LEU A 204 10.07 -8.17 -3.73
N TYR A 205 9.72 -8.34 -2.46
CA TYR A 205 10.22 -9.44 -1.63
C TYR A 205 9.83 -10.81 -2.22
N PHE A 206 8.59 -10.97 -2.68
CA PHE A 206 8.14 -12.19 -3.32
C PHE A 206 8.92 -12.47 -4.62
N ARG A 207 9.08 -11.46 -5.48
CA ARG A 207 9.83 -11.57 -6.73
C ARG A 207 11.31 -11.94 -6.50
N ILE A 208 11.92 -11.40 -5.45
CA ILE A 208 13.33 -11.69 -5.09
C ILE A 208 13.49 -13.07 -4.45
N THR A 209 12.61 -13.45 -3.53
CA THR A 209 12.82 -14.63 -2.65
C THR A 209 12.03 -15.86 -3.07
N GLY A 210 11.05 -15.70 -3.96
CA GLY A 210 10.07 -16.74 -4.31
C GLY A 210 9.10 -17.09 -3.17
N LYS A 211 9.08 -16.33 -2.07
CA LYS A 211 8.27 -16.59 -0.88
C LYS A 211 7.53 -15.34 -0.43
N PRO A 212 6.29 -15.45 0.08
CA PRO A 212 5.57 -14.29 0.61
C PRO A 212 6.27 -13.73 1.85
N LEU A 213 6.27 -12.40 1.99
CA LEU A 213 6.78 -11.73 3.18
C LEU A 213 5.84 -11.97 4.36
N VAL A 214 6.29 -12.75 5.35
CA VAL A 214 5.53 -13.01 6.57
C VAL A 214 6.03 -12.10 7.70
N LEU A 215 5.24 -11.07 8.02
CA LEU A 215 5.53 -10.18 9.14
C LEU A 215 5.05 -10.83 10.45
N LYS A 216 5.99 -11.22 11.31
CA LYS A 216 5.67 -11.67 12.68
C LYS A 216 5.73 -10.49 13.63
N LYS A 217 4.69 -10.34 14.47
CA LYS A 217 4.71 -9.37 15.56
C LYS A 217 5.88 -9.73 16.49
N ARG A 218 6.80 -8.81 16.71
CA ARG A 218 7.84 -9.00 17.74
C ARG A 218 7.13 -9.21 19.08
N THR A 219 7.48 -10.29 19.77
CA THR A 219 7.20 -10.41 21.21
C THR A 219 7.93 -9.27 21.88
N THR A 220 7.18 -8.28 22.36
CA THR A 220 7.68 -7.23 23.25
C THR A 220 8.30 -7.94 24.44
N ASP A 221 9.64 -7.92 24.59
CA ASP A 221 10.32 -7.92 25.90
C ASP A 221 11.88 -7.91 25.86
N GLU A 222 12.59 -8.04 24.73
CA GLU A 222 14.08 -8.21 24.81
C GLU A 222 15.00 -7.13 24.18
N GLU A 223 14.52 -6.08 23.51
CA GLU A 223 15.43 -5.10 22.85
C GLU A 223 15.18 -3.63 23.24
N LEU A 224 14.83 -3.35 24.50
CA LEU A 224 14.91 -1.98 25.06
C LEU A 224 16.07 -1.79 26.05
N ASN A 225 16.89 -2.82 26.32
CA ASN A 225 18.01 -2.75 27.27
C ASN A 225 19.42 -2.64 26.62
N LEU A 226 19.50 -2.15 25.39
CA LEU A 226 20.78 -1.82 24.74
C LEU A 226 20.76 -0.39 24.19
N ILE A 227 20.58 0.58 25.09
CA ILE A 227 21.13 1.94 25.00
C ILE A 227 21.66 2.31 26.38
#